data_AF-A0A0D2EI70-F1
#
_entry.id   AF-A0A0D2EI70-F1
#
_cell.length_a   1.000
_cell.length_b   1.000
_cell.length_c   1.000
_cell.angle_alpha   90.00
_cell.angle_beta   90.00
_cell.angle_gamma   90.00
#
_symmetry.space_group_name_H-M   'P 1'
#
loop_
_entity.id
_entity.type
_entity.pdbx_description
1 polymer ?
#
loop_
_entity_poly.entity_id
_entity_poly.type
_entity_poly.pdbx_seq_one_letter_code
_entity_poly.pdbx_strand_id
1 'polypeptide(L)'
;MLASRTLFPCLLSLFLCITTIVASEDWDEIANDLQELLDKIEQSHENHVSGLTRRDSTARRTYWKPISPTQRPDPSDSFSDQLSQLAGQLGSSLNQLIALIQQQYNIGAPVFASSSAHPTVLPITRQSTQSTYATPRPSTNYAASPTMQPPPSSSGSQPTSGTYTFDPQAPNLNVVYYSQTDLTSTVPLTQICADPSIDIVILAFVTELFGPGNYPSMNMASNCWAPNTAQQAAGATGLLDCVGDGLAAKIATCQSQGKKVMLSLGGAFAKLQIPSEDKAVEAAHTLWDLFLGGSNSPSAPLRPYGSVVLDGIDLDNETPANAAYMPTLMSTLRSLMATDPSKAYYLSAAPQCPQPDQSIPVPELLNVIDFFNVQFYNNPSCQLNAGQAFLDSLHSWSQALMMIQQQDDATSTSTTTKQKQKQKRQRSSSRIKTNTNTHEGIISSRSNIGPGPGFVNINNGIMGPRLLLGTPAFPAAGSGYVSVSEYKAILEQVKTLALPNLAGAVFWDGAYEIRSGAVIDETGTEKTYADVVREILG
;
A
#
# COMPACT_ATOMS: atom_id res chain seq x y z
N MET A 1 29.13 -32.62 -15.31
CA MET A 1 28.50 -33.74 -14.55
C MET A 1 29.09 -33.98 -13.15
N LEU A 2 30.16 -33.30 -12.69
CA LEU A 2 30.64 -33.41 -11.30
C LEU A 2 30.04 -32.38 -10.31
N ALA A 3 29.43 -31.28 -10.77
CA ALA A 3 28.88 -30.23 -9.90
C ALA A 3 27.54 -30.59 -9.22
N SER A 4 26.89 -31.67 -9.65
CA SER A 4 25.58 -32.10 -9.10
C SER A 4 25.70 -32.97 -7.84
N ARG A 5 26.92 -33.34 -7.41
CA ARG A 5 27.14 -34.25 -6.27
C ARG A 5 27.53 -33.54 -4.97
N THR A 6 27.82 -32.24 -4.98
CA THR A 6 28.28 -31.48 -3.81
C THR A 6 27.30 -30.41 -3.30
N LEU A 7 26.38 -29.91 -4.13
CA LEU A 7 25.32 -28.99 -3.66
C LEU A 7 24.15 -29.71 -2.97
N PHE A 8 23.85 -30.94 -3.39
CA PHE A 8 22.72 -31.71 -2.84
C PHE A 8 22.90 -32.11 -1.37
N PRO A 9 24.08 -32.56 -0.90
CA PRO A 9 24.29 -32.81 0.53
C PRO A 9 24.26 -31.53 1.36
N CYS A 10 24.68 -30.38 0.82
CA CYS A 10 24.71 -29.10 1.52
C CYS A 10 23.29 -28.55 1.77
N LEU A 11 22.42 -28.64 0.75
CA LEU A 11 21.01 -28.27 0.85
C LEU A 11 20.19 -29.25 1.70
N LEU A 12 20.51 -30.55 1.66
CA LEU A 12 19.85 -31.56 2.49
C LEU A 12 20.25 -31.44 3.97
N SER A 13 21.50 -31.07 4.26
CA SER A 13 21.98 -30.78 5.62
C SER A 13 21.35 -29.51 6.19
N LEU A 14 21.18 -28.48 5.35
CA LEU A 14 20.47 -27.25 5.72
C LEU A 14 18.99 -27.54 6.04
N PHE A 15 18.34 -28.39 5.25
CA PHE A 15 16.96 -28.80 5.47
C PHE A 15 16.77 -29.67 6.73
N LEU A 16 17.70 -30.60 7.00
CA LEU A 16 17.67 -31.45 8.20
C LEU A 16 17.98 -30.66 9.49
N CYS A 17 18.89 -29.68 9.45
CA CYS A 17 19.15 -28.79 10.59
C CYS A 17 17.97 -27.86 10.90
N ILE A 18 17.29 -27.33 9.88
CA ILE A 18 16.09 -26.50 10.10
C ILE A 18 14.98 -27.32 10.77
N THR A 19 14.88 -28.63 10.50
CA THR A 19 13.86 -29.48 11.15
C THR A 19 14.19 -29.87 12.58
N THR A 20 15.46 -29.91 13.00
CA THR A 20 15.84 -30.21 14.39
C THR A 20 15.76 -28.98 15.32
N ILE A 21 15.94 -27.77 14.77
CA ILE A 21 15.82 -26.50 15.51
C ILE A 21 14.39 -26.25 16.03
N VAL A 22 13.36 -26.90 15.45
CA VAL A 22 11.95 -26.72 15.84
C VAL A 22 11.53 -27.59 17.03
N ALA A 23 12.42 -28.43 17.59
CA ALA A 23 12.04 -29.45 18.57
C ALA A 23 12.74 -29.37 19.95
N SER A 24 13.62 -28.39 20.21
CA SER A 24 14.34 -28.29 21.51
C SER A 24 13.90 -27.04 22.29
N GLU A 25 13.53 -27.23 23.57
CA GLU A 25 13.26 -26.15 24.53
C GLU A 25 14.53 -25.67 25.26
N ASP A 26 15.72 -26.14 24.84
CA ASP A 26 16.98 -25.86 25.52
C ASP A 26 17.87 -24.90 24.69
N TRP A 27 17.92 -23.65 25.13
CA TRP A 27 18.57 -22.54 24.40
C TRP A 27 20.09 -22.69 24.28
N ASP A 28 20.72 -23.42 25.21
CA ASP A 28 22.14 -23.75 25.16
C ASP A 28 22.45 -24.75 24.03
N GLU A 29 21.49 -25.64 23.69
CA GLU A 29 21.62 -26.59 22.59
C GLU A 29 21.54 -25.88 21.23
N ILE A 30 20.62 -24.92 21.10
CA ILE A 30 20.49 -24.09 19.88
C ILE A 30 21.73 -23.23 19.63
N ALA A 31 22.32 -22.66 20.69
CA ALA A 31 23.55 -21.86 20.58
C ALA A 31 24.74 -22.72 20.16
N ASN A 32 24.86 -23.94 20.71
CA ASN A 32 25.90 -24.89 20.32
C ASN A 32 25.72 -25.39 18.88
N ASP A 33 24.49 -25.65 18.44
CA ASP A 33 24.19 -26.06 17.07
C ASP A 33 24.52 -24.97 16.04
N LEU A 34 24.23 -23.70 16.37
CA LEU A 34 24.60 -22.55 15.53
C LEU A 34 26.12 -22.37 15.47
N GLN A 35 26.83 -22.58 16.58
CA GLN A 35 28.28 -22.51 16.64
C GLN A 35 28.92 -23.65 15.84
N GLU A 36 28.37 -24.87 15.91
CA GLU A 36 28.84 -26.01 15.13
C GLU A 36 28.58 -25.82 13.62
N LEU A 37 27.46 -25.18 13.25
CA LEU A 37 27.18 -24.81 11.87
C LEU A 37 28.21 -23.79 11.34
N LEU A 38 28.55 -22.78 12.14
CA LEU A 38 29.58 -21.80 11.82
C LEU A 38 30.95 -22.45 11.61
N ASP A 39 31.35 -23.33 12.52
CA ASP A 39 32.63 -24.04 12.44
C ASP A 39 32.70 -24.94 11.19
N LYS A 40 31.58 -25.59 10.82
CA LYS A 40 31.49 -26.39 9.58
C LYS A 40 31.58 -25.54 8.32
N ILE A 41 31.00 -24.34 8.32
CA ILE A 41 31.11 -23.38 7.21
C ILE A 41 32.57 -22.90 7.10
N GLU A 42 33.22 -22.59 8.22
CA GLU A 42 34.62 -22.16 8.27
C GLU A 42 35.57 -23.26 7.77
N GLN A 43 35.36 -24.51 8.20
CA GLN A 43 36.17 -25.65 7.76
C GLN A 43 35.94 -25.98 6.27
N SER A 44 34.71 -25.87 5.77
CA SER A 44 34.42 -26.01 4.34
C SER A 44 35.09 -24.92 3.51
N HIS A 45 35.22 -23.70 4.06
CA HIS A 45 35.91 -22.58 3.44
C HIS A 45 37.42 -22.79 3.38
N GLU A 46 38.07 -23.22 4.47
CA GLU A 46 39.52 -23.50 4.50
C GLU A 46 39.93 -24.58 3.49
N ASN A 47 39.10 -25.62 3.36
CA ASN A 47 39.29 -26.69 2.37
C ASN A 47 39.14 -26.18 0.92
N HIS A 48 38.27 -25.19 0.69
CA HIS A 48 38.13 -24.56 -0.62
C HIS A 48 39.30 -23.63 -0.95
N VAL A 49 39.77 -22.83 0.01
CA VAL A 49 40.86 -21.85 -0.17
C VAL A 49 42.23 -22.52 -0.31
N SER A 50 42.46 -23.66 0.35
CA SER A 50 43.69 -24.45 0.24
C SER A 50 43.88 -25.12 -1.14
N GLY A 51 42.80 -25.27 -1.93
CA GLY A 51 42.83 -25.81 -3.28
C GLY A 51 43.13 -24.79 -4.40
N LEU A 52 43.21 -23.49 -4.08
CA LEU A 52 43.42 -22.41 -5.07
C LEU A 52 44.92 -22.17 -5.33
N THR A 53 45.34 -22.20 -6.60
CA THR A 53 46.74 -21.95 -6.98
C THR A 53 47.07 -20.44 -7.08
N ARG A 54 48.37 -20.12 -7.01
CA ARG A 54 48.95 -18.77 -6.80
C ARG A 54 48.61 -17.70 -7.87
N ARG A 55 47.75 -17.99 -8.86
CA ARG A 55 47.28 -17.01 -9.87
C ARG A 55 45.97 -16.30 -9.51
N ASP A 56 45.25 -16.72 -8.46
CA ASP A 56 44.02 -16.05 -7.99
C ASP A 56 44.25 -15.14 -6.77
N SER A 57 45.20 -14.21 -6.89
CA SER A 57 45.54 -13.26 -5.81
C SER A 57 44.46 -12.18 -5.58
N THR A 58 43.47 -12.07 -6.47
CA THR A 58 42.36 -11.12 -6.36
C THR A 58 41.24 -11.64 -5.46
N ALA A 59 40.96 -12.95 -5.45
CA ALA A 59 39.93 -13.57 -4.59
C ALA A 59 40.29 -13.51 -3.09
N ARG A 60 41.59 -13.44 -2.76
CA ARG A 60 42.07 -13.35 -1.36
C ARG A 60 41.93 -11.96 -0.72
N ARG A 61 41.64 -10.89 -1.48
CA ARG A 61 41.66 -9.51 -0.96
C ARG A 61 40.28 -8.89 -0.71
N THR A 62 39.23 -9.45 -1.28
CA THR A 62 37.88 -8.84 -1.27
C THR A 62 36.82 -9.71 -0.62
N TYR A 63 37.19 -10.84 -0.01
CA TYR A 63 36.25 -11.69 0.70
C TYR A 63 36.22 -11.39 2.20
N TRP A 64 35.02 -11.47 2.77
CA TRP A 64 34.74 -11.29 4.19
C TRP A 64 35.68 -12.10 5.08
N LYS A 65 36.15 -11.49 6.17
CA LYS A 65 36.97 -12.12 7.20
C LYS A 65 36.15 -12.17 8.51
N PRO A 66 36.09 -13.31 9.20
CA PRO A 66 35.52 -13.36 10.53
C PRO A 66 36.27 -12.40 11.47
N ILE A 67 35.53 -11.86 12.43
CA ILE A 67 36.06 -11.02 13.51
C ILE A 67 37.07 -11.85 14.33
N SER A 68 38.25 -11.29 14.63
CA SER A 68 39.26 -12.03 15.41
C SER A 68 38.72 -12.35 16.81
N PRO A 69 39.18 -13.42 17.48
CA PRO A 69 38.72 -13.78 18.83
C PRO A 69 38.80 -12.64 19.85
N THR A 70 39.73 -11.69 19.63
CA THR A 70 39.96 -10.49 20.45
C THR A 70 38.98 -9.34 20.19
N GLN A 71 38.12 -9.45 19.18
CA GLN A 71 37.14 -8.45 18.77
C GLN A 71 35.70 -8.95 18.95
N ARG A 72 35.50 -10.13 19.55
CA ARG A 72 34.17 -10.66 19.89
C ARG A 72 33.61 -9.91 21.12
N PRO A 73 32.32 -9.53 21.13
CA PRO A 73 31.67 -8.98 22.31
C PRO A 73 31.72 -9.94 23.50
N ASP A 74 31.74 -9.38 24.71
CA ASP A 74 31.76 -10.14 25.97
C ASP A 74 30.47 -10.98 26.10
N PRO A 75 30.54 -12.26 26.55
CA PRO A 75 29.38 -13.13 26.70
C PRO A 75 28.32 -12.66 27.71
N SER A 76 28.55 -11.53 28.39
CA SER A 76 27.58 -10.90 29.30
C SER A 76 26.61 -9.91 28.63
N ASP A 77 26.77 -9.58 27.35
CA ASP A 77 25.83 -8.73 26.60
C ASP A 77 24.67 -9.51 25.96
N SER A 78 23.53 -8.83 25.76
CA SER A 78 22.25 -9.42 25.38
C SER A 78 22.32 -10.32 24.13
N PHE A 79 21.97 -11.59 24.31
CA PHE A 79 21.93 -12.62 23.26
C PHE A 79 21.07 -12.21 22.04
N SER A 80 20.05 -11.37 22.25
CA SER A 80 19.18 -10.83 21.19
C SER A 80 19.94 -9.92 20.22
N ASP A 81 20.90 -9.14 20.72
CA ASP A 81 21.71 -8.23 19.90
C ASP A 81 22.77 -9.02 19.13
N GLN A 82 23.31 -10.07 19.75
CA GLN A 82 24.26 -10.99 19.11
C GLN A 82 23.61 -11.79 17.99
N LEU A 83 22.38 -12.28 18.19
CA LEU A 83 21.62 -13.02 17.17
C LEU A 83 21.22 -12.12 16.00
N SER A 84 20.84 -10.87 16.28
CA SER A 84 20.51 -9.87 15.25
C SER A 84 21.73 -9.49 14.41
N GLN A 85 22.90 -9.35 15.04
CA GLN A 85 24.17 -9.15 14.30
C GLN A 85 24.55 -10.38 13.47
N LEU A 86 24.39 -11.59 14.02
CA LEU A 86 24.75 -12.82 13.31
C LEU A 86 23.85 -13.07 12.09
N ALA A 87 22.53 -12.84 12.22
CA ALA A 87 21.59 -12.93 11.11
C ALA A 87 21.90 -11.91 10.01
N GLY A 88 22.27 -10.67 10.38
CA GLY A 88 22.74 -9.66 9.43
C GLY A 88 24.02 -10.06 8.70
N GLN A 89 24.96 -10.68 9.41
CA GLN A 89 26.23 -11.16 8.83
C GLN A 89 26.03 -12.33 7.86
N LEU A 90 25.14 -13.27 8.19
CA LEU A 90 24.76 -14.38 7.31
C LEU A 90 24.08 -13.90 6.02
N GLY A 91 23.16 -12.94 6.12
CA GLY A 91 22.52 -12.32 4.96
C GLY A 91 23.53 -11.62 4.03
N SER A 92 24.51 -10.93 4.60
CA SER A 92 25.56 -10.27 3.81
C SER A 92 26.49 -11.26 3.09
N SER A 93 26.85 -12.37 3.76
CA SER A 93 27.72 -13.42 3.21
C SER A 93 27.03 -14.20 2.09
N LEU A 94 25.73 -14.45 2.22
CA LEU A 94 24.94 -15.13 1.20
C LEU A 94 24.85 -14.29 -0.09
N ASN A 95 24.67 -12.97 0.03
CA ASN A 95 24.64 -12.05 -1.11
C ASN A 95 25.99 -11.97 -1.83
N GLN A 96 27.11 -12.03 -1.10
CA GLN A 96 28.46 -12.07 -1.69
C GLN A 96 28.73 -13.39 -2.42
N LEU A 97 28.26 -14.52 -1.89
CA LEU A 97 28.36 -15.83 -2.54
C LEU A 97 27.57 -15.88 -3.86
N ILE A 98 26.36 -15.30 -3.88
CA ILE A 98 25.53 -15.19 -5.10
C ILE A 98 26.26 -14.37 -6.18
N ALA A 99 26.90 -13.27 -5.82
CA ALA A 99 27.64 -12.43 -6.76
C ALA A 99 28.86 -13.14 -7.38
N LEU A 100 29.56 -13.96 -6.61
CA LEU A 100 30.72 -14.73 -7.10
C LEU A 100 30.32 -15.86 -8.06
N ILE A 101 29.19 -16.53 -7.78
CA ILE A 101 28.64 -17.56 -8.66
C ILE A 101 28.24 -16.97 -10.02
N GLN A 102 27.68 -15.76 -10.04
CA GLN A 102 27.33 -15.07 -11.30
C GLN A 102 28.56 -14.75 -12.16
N GLN A 103 29.68 -14.37 -11.54
CA GLN A 103 30.93 -14.04 -12.23
C GLN A 103 31.63 -15.27 -12.82
N GLN A 104 31.56 -16.43 -12.17
CA GLN A 104 32.30 -17.62 -12.57
C GLN A 104 31.63 -18.44 -13.69
N TYR A 105 30.31 -18.28 -13.88
CA TYR A 105 29.54 -19.05 -14.88
C TYR A 105 29.08 -18.21 -16.09
N ASN A 106 29.45 -16.93 -16.18
CA ASN A 106 29.07 -16.01 -17.26
C ASN A 106 27.57 -16.07 -17.62
N ILE A 107 26.73 -16.22 -16.59
CA ILE A 107 25.28 -16.17 -16.70
C ILE A 107 24.93 -14.69 -16.71
N GLY A 108 24.33 -14.20 -17.79
CA GLY A 108 23.90 -12.81 -17.91
C GLY A 108 23.05 -12.41 -16.71
N ALA A 109 23.38 -11.28 -16.09
CA ALA A 109 22.72 -10.78 -14.90
C ALA A 109 21.22 -10.57 -15.13
N PRO A 110 20.32 -10.98 -14.22
CA PRO A 110 19.17 -10.15 -13.92
C PRO A 110 19.69 -8.94 -13.14
N VAL A 111 19.62 -7.77 -13.77
CA VAL A 111 20.10 -6.51 -13.22
C VAL A 111 19.21 -6.13 -12.03
N PHE A 112 19.71 -6.37 -10.81
CA PHE A 112 19.27 -5.67 -9.61
C PHE A 112 20.32 -4.61 -9.28
N ALA A 113 19.92 -3.34 -9.40
CA ALA A 113 20.67 -2.22 -8.86
C ALA A 113 20.60 -2.27 -7.31
N SER A 114 21.71 -1.94 -6.68
CA SER A 114 21.98 -2.12 -5.25
C SER A 114 20.95 -1.44 -4.35
N SER A 115 20.47 -2.15 -3.33
CA SER A 115 20.02 -1.50 -2.09
C SER A 115 20.62 -2.22 -0.88
N SER A 116 21.12 -1.41 0.04
CA SER A 116 21.75 -1.77 1.30
C SER A 116 20.76 -2.47 2.22
N ALA A 117 21.20 -3.57 2.84
CA ALA A 117 20.44 -4.34 3.81
C ALA A 117 20.25 -3.56 5.12
N HIS A 118 19.00 -3.47 5.61
CA HIS A 118 18.70 -3.28 7.03
C HIS A 118 17.76 -4.40 7.51
N PRO A 119 18.04 -5.00 8.69
CA PRO A 119 17.30 -6.14 9.23
C PRO A 119 16.11 -5.72 10.09
N THR A 120 14.98 -6.43 9.96
CA THR A 120 13.80 -6.33 10.82
C THR A 120 13.96 -7.27 12.02
N VAL A 121 13.84 -6.75 13.25
CA VAL A 121 13.86 -7.52 14.52
C VAL A 121 12.46 -7.48 15.16
N LEU A 122 11.97 -8.65 15.60
CA LEU A 122 10.72 -8.86 16.36
C LEU A 122 10.96 -8.72 17.87
N PRO A 123 10.06 -8.12 18.68
CA PRO A 123 10.14 -8.21 20.13
C PRO A 123 9.20 -9.27 20.71
N ILE A 124 9.76 -10.19 21.51
CA ILE A 124 9.03 -11.00 22.50
C ILE A 124 9.31 -10.40 23.89
N THR A 125 8.26 -9.94 24.57
CA THR A 125 8.34 -9.49 25.96
C THR A 125 8.18 -10.68 26.92
N ARG A 126 9.17 -10.94 27.80
CA ARG A 126 8.99 -11.79 29.00
C ARG A 126 8.71 -10.92 30.22
N GLN A 127 7.62 -11.22 30.91
CA GLN A 127 7.32 -10.78 32.28
C GLN A 127 8.41 -11.26 33.25
N SER A 128 8.88 -10.37 34.12
CA SER A 128 9.59 -10.74 35.35
C SER A 128 8.73 -10.39 36.56
N THR A 129 8.27 -11.44 37.24
CA THR A 129 7.71 -11.41 38.58
C THR A 129 8.83 -11.24 39.60
N GLN A 130 8.76 -10.24 40.47
CA GLN A 130 9.32 -10.37 41.81
C GLN A 130 8.46 -9.60 42.82
N SER A 131 7.84 -10.39 43.69
CA SER A 131 7.06 -10.00 44.86
C SER A 131 7.98 -9.95 46.07
N THR A 132 7.96 -8.86 46.82
CA THR A 132 8.29 -8.87 48.25
C THR A 132 7.18 -8.14 49.03
N TYR A 133 6.70 -8.86 50.05
CA TYR A 133 5.58 -8.54 50.93
C TYR A 133 5.88 -7.37 51.88
N ALA A 134 4.86 -6.56 52.17
CA ALA A 134 4.42 -6.24 53.54
C ALA A 134 3.13 -5.40 53.58
N THR A 135 2.03 -6.01 54.00
CA THR A 135 0.82 -5.38 54.56
C THR A 135 1.08 -4.87 55.99
N PRO A 136 0.36 -3.86 56.53
CA PRO A 136 -1.07 -4.02 56.89
C PRO A 136 -2.00 -2.77 56.73
N ARG A 137 -3.28 -3.05 56.50
CA ARG A 137 -4.48 -2.17 56.63
C ARG A 137 -5.03 -2.28 58.09
N PRO A 138 -6.15 -1.63 58.51
CA PRO A 138 -6.89 -0.45 58.03
C PRO A 138 -7.22 0.57 59.14
N SER A 139 -7.73 1.76 58.79
CA SER A 139 -8.75 2.46 59.59
C SER A 139 -9.54 3.45 58.73
N THR A 140 -10.85 3.31 58.81
CA THR A 140 -11.94 4.13 58.26
C THR A 140 -12.03 5.50 58.91
N ASN A 141 -12.45 6.54 58.17
CA ASN A 141 -13.53 7.44 58.61
C ASN A 141 -13.97 8.41 57.50
N TYR A 142 -15.29 8.48 57.33
CA TYR A 142 -16.05 9.48 56.56
C TYR A 142 -16.00 10.86 57.24
N ALA A 143 -15.95 11.94 56.45
CA ALA A 143 -16.64 13.20 56.76
C ALA A 143 -16.70 14.12 55.51
N ALA A 144 -17.80 14.85 55.41
CA ALA A 144 -18.31 15.60 54.26
C ALA A 144 -17.71 17.01 54.08
N SER A 145 -17.94 17.58 52.89
CA SER A 145 -17.64 18.96 52.47
C SER A 145 -18.30 20.05 53.33
N PRO A 146 -17.86 21.32 53.16
CA PRO A 146 -18.79 22.29 52.57
C PRO A 146 -18.18 23.26 51.53
N THR A 147 -19.09 23.80 50.73
CA THR A 147 -19.06 24.72 49.58
C THR A 147 -18.63 26.17 49.88
N MET A 148 -18.01 26.87 48.90
CA MET A 148 -18.20 28.32 48.63
C MET A 148 -17.93 28.68 47.13
N GLN A 149 -18.62 29.73 46.68
CA GLN A 149 -18.99 30.16 45.30
C GLN A 149 -17.93 30.99 44.50
N PRO A 150 -18.19 31.37 43.21
CA PRO A 150 -17.20 31.67 42.16
C PRO A 150 -16.95 33.16 41.86
N PRO A 151 -15.93 33.49 41.03
CA PRO A 151 -16.05 34.58 40.03
C PRO A 151 -15.24 34.30 38.71
N PRO A 152 -15.23 35.22 37.73
CA PRO A 152 -16.31 35.61 36.81
C PRO A 152 -16.05 35.12 35.37
N SER A 153 -17.11 35.14 34.57
CA SER A 153 -17.11 34.88 33.13
C SER A 153 -16.17 35.79 32.33
N SER A 154 -15.16 35.21 31.67
CA SER A 154 -14.55 35.77 30.48
C SER A 154 -15.08 35.04 29.25
N SER A 155 -15.69 35.80 28.35
CA SER A 155 -16.13 35.37 27.03
C SER A 155 -14.92 35.08 26.15
N GLY A 156 -14.34 33.88 26.31
CA GLY A 156 -13.53 33.26 25.27
C GLY A 156 -14.46 32.36 24.47
N SER A 157 -14.71 32.70 23.22
CA SER A 157 -15.30 31.76 22.26
C SER A 157 -14.39 30.53 22.21
N GLN A 158 -14.78 29.45 22.90
CA GLN A 158 -14.23 28.14 22.61
C GLN A 158 -14.46 27.90 21.12
N PRO A 159 -13.43 27.51 20.34
CA PRO A 159 -13.68 26.91 19.05
C PRO A 159 -14.56 25.71 19.36
N THR A 160 -15.78 25.71 18.85
CA THR A 160 -16.57 24.49 18.76
C THR A 160 -15.64 23.45 18.15
N SER A 161 -15.32 22.40 18.91
CA SER A 161 -14.63 21.23 18.39
C SER A 161 -15.55 20.66 17.30
N GLY A 162 -15.36 21.15 16.08
CA GLY A 162 -16.07 20.67 14.92
C GLY A 162 -15.62 19.24 14.71
N THR A 163 -16.57 18.32 14.70
CA THR A 163 -16.33 16.95 14.25
C THR A 163 -15.74 17.03 12.83
N TYR A 164 -14.51 16.54 12.66
CA TYR A 164 -13.89 16.43 11.33
C TYR A 164 -14.87 15.72 10.39
N THR A 165 -15.15 16.35 9.24
CA THR A 165 -16.04 15.82 8.22
C THR A 165 -15.24 15.70 6.94
N PHE A 166 -15.09 14.47 6.45
CA PHE A 166 -14.41 14.22 5.18
C PHE A 166 -15.15 14.87 4.02
N ASP A 167 -14.46 15.72 3.27
CA ASP A 167 -14.95 16.31 2.03
C ASP A 167 -14.17 15.74 0.83
N PRO A 168 -14.78 14.83 0.04
CA PRO A 168 -14.12 14.25 -1.14
C PRO A 168 -13.77 15.28 -2.22
N GLN A 169 -14.33 16.49 -2.17
CA GLN A 169 -14.08 17.55 -3.14
C GLN A 169 -13.00 18.54 -2.69
N ALA A 170 -12.46 18.40 -1.48
CA ALA A 170 -11.45 19.30 -0.94
C ALA A 170 -10.18 19.32 -1.82
N PRO A 171 -9.58 20.50 -2.09
CA PRO A 171 -8.37 20.62 -2.90
C PRO A 171 -7.08 20.27 -2.14
N ASN A 172 -7.18 19.98 -0.84
CA ASN A 172 -6.07 19.83 0.11
C ASN A 172 -6.17 18.52 0.92
N LEU A 173 -6.62 17.44 0.27
CA LEU A 173 -6.65 16.12 0.87
C LEU A 173 -5.23 15.61 1.12
N ASN A 174 -5.04 14.99 2.28
CA ASN A 174 -3.84 14.23 2.60
C ASN A 174 -4.19 12.75 2.69
N VAL A 175 -3.56 11.97 1.83
CA VAL A 175 -3.69 10.51 1.76
C VAL A 175 -2.37 9.88 2.19
N VAL A 176 -2.40 8.77 2.93
CA VAL A 176 -1.18 8.07 3.34
C VAL A 176 -1.30 6.58 3.08
N TYR A 177 -0.24 5.98 2.53
CA TYR A 177 -0.08 4.52 2.63
C TYR A 177 0.31 4.14 4.05
N TYR A 178 -0.07 2.95 4.50
CA TYR A 178 0.33 2.43 5.80
C TYR A 178 0.60 0.93 5.76
N SER A 179 1.61 0.51 6.52
CA SER A 179 1.92 -0.86 6.97
C SER A 179 3.25 -1.42 6.49
N GLN A 180 3.96 -0.79 5.54
CA GLN A 180 5.07 -1.46 4.83
C GLN A 180 6.46 -0.93 5.16
N THR A 181 6.56 0.07 6.04
CA THR A 181 7.84 0.62 6.49
C THR A 181 8.24 0.10 7.87
N ASP A 182 9.53 0.23 8.18
CA ASP A 182 10.13 -0.13 9.46
C ASP A 182 9.50 0.62 10.65
N LEU A 183 9.05 1.87 10.43
CA LEU A 183 8.37 2.67 11.44
C LEU A 183 6.97 2.16 11.79
N THR A 184 6.35 1.30 10.98
CA THR A 184 5.02 0.71 11.27
C THR A 184 4.96 0.04 12.65
N SER A 185 6.06 -0.55 13.11
CA SER A 185 6.17 -1.21 14.42
C SER A 185 6.07 -0.24 15.61
N THR A 186 6.39 1.05 15.40
CA THR A 186 6.43 2.08 16.45
C THR A 186 5.41 3.21 16.23
N VAL A 187 4.85 3.31 15.02
CA VAL A 187 3.78 4.24 14.66
C VAL A 187 2.50 3.44 14.39
N PRO A 188 1.63 3.29 15.40
CA PRO A 188 0.38 2.56 15.22
C PRO A 188 -0.60 3.35 14.33
N LEU A 189 -1.45 2.65 13.58
CA LEU A 189 -2.50 3.24 12.73
C LEU A 189 -3.34 4.32 13.45
N THR A 190 -3.65 4.12 14.74
CA THR A 190 -4.42 5.10 15.53
C THR A 190 -3.71 6.43 15.71
N GLN A 191 -2.37 6.47 15.66
CA GLN A 191 -1.60 7.72 15.69
C GLN A 191 -1.78 8.50 14.39
N ILE A 192 -1.75 7.82 13.23
CA ILE A 192 -2.05 8.41 11.92
C ILE A 192 -3.46 8.98 11.89
N CYS A 193 -4.45 8.21 12.36
CA CYS A 193 -5.82 8.66 12.30
C CYS A 193 -6.13 9.81 13.27
N ALA A 194 -5.39 9.91 14.38
CA ALA A 194 -5.50 11.02 15.32
C ALA A 194 -4.97 12.34 14.75
N ASP A 195 -4.16 12.30 13.68
CA ASP A 195 -3.70 13.50 13.00
C ASP A 195 -4.87 14.17 12.27
N PRO A 196 -5.24 15.42 12.61
CA PRO A 196 -6.34 16.12 11.95
C PRO A 196 -6.04 16.44 10.49
N SER A 197 -4.77 16.50 10.10
CA SER A 197 -4.34 16.83 8.74
C SER A 197 -4.57 15.70 7.74
N ILE A 198 -4.59 14.43 8.18
CA ILE A 198 -4.78 13.24 7.32
C ILE A 198 -6.26 12.97 7.04
N ASP A 199 -6.63 12.62 5.81
CA ASP A 199 -8.02 12.36 5.41
C ASP A 199 -8.29 10.89 5.10
N ILE A 200 -7.36 10.26 4.39
CA ILE A 200 -7.48 8.89 3.88
C ILE A 200 -6.23 8.08 4.25
N VAL A 201 -6.44 6.88 4.75
CA VAL A 201 -5.38 5.88 4.94
C VAL A 201 -5.60 4.72 3.97
N ILE A 202 -4.57 4.36 3.24
CA ILE A 202 -4.54 3.22 2.32
C ILE A 202 -3.71 2.10 2.96
N LEU A 203 -4.35 1.00 3.34
CA LEU A 203 -3.69 -0.16 3.91
C LEU A 203 -2.97 -0.95 2.82
N ALA A 204 -1.70 -1.26 3.04
CA ALA A 204 -0.82 -1.92 2.10
C ALA A 204 -0.39 -3.29 2.65
N PHE A 205 -0.64 -4.44 2.01
CA PHE A 205 -1.28 -4.67 0.71
C PHE A 205 -2.00 -6.04 0.63
N VAL A 206 -2.94 -6.15 -0.32
CA VAL A 206 -3.22 -7.42 -1.02
C VAL A 206 -2.15 -7.60 -2.10
N THR A 207 -1.37 -8.66 -2.01
CA THR A 207 -0.21 -8.92 -2.87
C THR A 207 -0.48 -9.89 -4.01
N GLU A 208 -1.55 -10.68 -3.91
CA GLU A 208 -2.02 -11.59 -4.97
C GLU A 208 -3.55 -11.63 -4.95
N LEU A 209 -4.19 -11.66 -6.13
CA LEU A 209 -5.65 -11.78 -6.23
C LEU A 209 -6.12 -13.24 -6.16
N PHE A 210 -5.27 -14.18 -6.59
CA PHE A 210 -5.55 -15.62 -6.67
C PHE A 210 -4.42 -16.44 -6.03
N GLY A 211 -4.35 -16.39 -4.70
CA GLY A 211 -3.42 -17.16 -3.88
C GLY A 211 -3.96 -18.54 -3.45
N PRO A 212 -3.49 -19.07 -2.30
CA PRO A 212 -3.96 -20.34 -1.75
C PRO A 212 -5.49 -20.42 -1.63
N GLY A 213 -6.05 -21.55 -2.06
CA GLY A 213 -7.50 -21.75 -2.06
C GLY A 213 -8.27 -20.86 -3.05
N ASN A 214 -7.57 -20.20 -3.98
CA ASN A 214 -8.14 -19.21 -4.92
C ASN A 214 -8.74 -17.99 -4.19
N TYR A 215 -8.14 -17.62 -3.04
CA TYR A 215 -8.41 -16.39 -2.30
C TYR A 215 -7.24 -15.42 -2.40
N PRO A 216 -7.44 -14.12 -2.12
CA PRO A 216 -6.34 -13.16 -2.10
C PRO A 216 -5.25 -13.53 -1.08
N SER A 217 -4.00 -13.18 -1.40
CA SER A 217 -2.88 -13.20 -0.46
C SER A 217 -2.62 -11.78 0.05
N MET A 218 -2.28 -11.63 1.33
CA MET A 218 -2.07 -10.35 1.98
C MET A 218 -0.71 -10.27 2.68
N ASN A 219 -0.18 -9.06 2.79
CA ASN A 219 0.93 -8.75 3.67
C ASN A 219 0.60 -7.44 4.41
N MET A 220 0.52 -7.50 5.73
CA MET A 220 0.28 -6.33 6.60
C MET A 220 1.47 -6.09 7.55
N ALA A 221 2.68 -6.50 7.14
CA ALA A 221 3.92 -6.51 7.91
C ALA A 221 3.71 -6.94 9.37
N SER A 222 4.05 -6.08 10.33
CA SER A 222 3.94 -6.34 11.77
C SER A 222 2.51 -6.24 12.32
N ASN A 223 1.52 -5.85 11.51
CA ASN A 223 0.16 -5.65 12.00
C ASN A 223 -0.68 -6.93 12.04
N CYS A 224 -0.46 -7.87 11.11
CA CYS A 224 -1.13 -9.17 11.11
C CYS A 224 -0.24 -10.24 10.47
N TRP A 225 -0.25 -11.47 10.98
CA TRP A 225 0.78 -12.46 10.62
C TRP A 225 0.26 -13.86 10.25
N ALA A 226 -0.96 -14.24 10.61
CA ALA A 226 -1.49 -15.57 10.29
C ALA A 226 -3.00 -15.58 10.00
N PRO A 227 -3.48 -16.56 9.21
CA PRO A 227 -4.91 -16.80 9.01
C PRO A 227 -5.59 -17.41 10.25
N ASN A 228 -6.87 -17.13 10.46
CA ASN A 228 -7.70 -17.79 11.47
C ASN A 228 -8.06 -19.24 11.07
N THR A 229 -8.66 -19.98 11.99
CA THR A 229 -9.07 -21.38 11.78
C THR A 229 -10.01 -21.57 10.58
N ALA A 230 -10.95 -20.64 10.34
CA ALA A 230 -11.89 -20.74 9.24
C ALA A 230 -11.21 -20.49 7.88
N GLN A 231 -10.32 -19.50 7.81
CA GLN A 231 -9.48 -19.22 6.64
C GLN A 231 -8.59 -20.42 6.31
N GLN A 232 -7.96 -21.02 7.32
CA GLN A 232 -7.17 -22.26 7.15
C GLN A 232 -8.04 -23.41 6.63
N ALA A 233 -9.23 -23.63 7.21
CA ALA A 233 -10.15 -24.69 6.80
C ALA A 233 -10.68 -24.50 5.37
N ALA A 234 -10.83 -23.26 4.91
CA ALA A 234 -11.20 -22.92 3.54
C ALA A 234 -10.03 -23.03 2.55
N GLY A 235 -8.81 -23.32 3.00
CA GLY A 235 -7.59 -23.28 2.19
C GLY A 235 -7.11 -21.86 1.85
N ALA A 236 -7.73 -20.83 2.42
CA ALA A 236 -7.44 -19.41 2.22
C ALA A 236 -6.25 -18.95 3.06
N THR A 237 -5.15 -19.72 3.07
CA THR A 237 -4.01 -19.51 3.96
C THR A 237 -3.15 -18.28 3.62
N GLY A 238 -3.44 -17.61 2.50
CA GLY A 238 -2.86 -16.32 2.14
C GLY A 238 -3.57 -15.11 2.78
N LEU A 239 -4.78 -15.31 3.33
CA LEU A 239 -5.46 -14.28 4.12
C LEU A 239 -4.84 -14.16 5.52
N LEU A 240 -5.16 -13.07 6.20
CA LEU A 240 -4.70 -12.79 7.56
C LEU A 240 -5.90 -12.58 8.50
N ASP A 241 -5.75 -12.92 9.78
CA ASP A 241 -6.68 -12.57 10.84
C ASP A 241 -6.26 -11.28 11.54
N CYS A 242 -6.67 -10.15 10.95
CA CYS A 242 -6.41 -8.84 11.52
C CYS A 242 -7.40 -8.46 12.64
N VAL A 243 -8.36 -9.33 12.99
CA VAL A 243 -9.24 -9.14 14.15
C VAL A 243 -8.50 -9.54 15.42
N GLY A 244 -7.94 -10.75 15.44
CA GLY A 244 -7.16 -11.27 16.56
C GLY A 244 -5.94 -10.41 16.89
N ASP A 245 -5.27 -9.90 15.86
CA ASP A 245 -4.09 -9.02 15.99
C ASP A 245 -4.46 -7.55 16.33
N GLY A 246 -5.75 -7.21 16.33
CA GLY A 246 -6.26 -5.91 16.78
C GLY A 246 -6.22 -4.79 15.74
N LEU A 247 -5.70 -5.02 14.53
CA LEU A 247 -5.71 -4.02 13.45
C LEU A 247 -7.14 -3.62 13.05
N ALA A 248 -8.09 -4.57 13.00
CA ALA A 248 -9.49 -4.30 12.69
C ALA A 248 -10.11 -3.25 13.62
N ALA A 249 -9.81 -3.31 14.93
CA ALA A 249 -10.30 -2.33 15.89
C ALA A 249 -9.69 -0.93 15.67
N LYS A 250 -8.41 -0.87 15.26
CA LYS A 250 -7.75 0.40 14.89
C LYS A 250 -8.38 1.01 13.65
N ILE A 251 -8.69 0.21 12.63
CA ILE A 251 -9.40 0.66 11.43
C ILE A 251 -10.77 1.25 11.79
N ALA A 252 -11.56 0.53 12.61
CA ALA A 252 -12.84 1.02 13.07
C ALA A 252 -12.73 2.36 13.83
N THR A 253 -11.66 2.51 14.61
CA THR A 253 -11.36 3.77 15.32
C THR A 253 -11.11 4.92 14.32
N CYS A 254 -10.30 4.69 13.28
CA CYS A 254 -10.08 5.69 12.22
C CYS A 254 -11.37 6.11 11.53
N GLN A 255 -12.20 5.14 11.15
CA GLN A 255 -13.49 5.42 10.51
C GLN A 255 -14.43 6.19 11.44
N SER A 256 -14.42 5.90 12.75
CA SER A 256 -15.22 6.64 13.74
C SER A 256 -14.78 8.11 13.90
N GLN A 257 -13.54 8.42 13.55
CA GLN A 257 -13.00 9.78 13.51
C GLN A 257 -13.28 10.49 12.18
N GLY A 258 -14.06 9.87 11.28
CA GLY A 258 -14.44 10.42 9.98
C GLY A 258 -13.41 10.18 8.87
N LYS A 259 -12.24 9.61 9.18
CA LYS A 259 -11.20 9.27 8.20
C LYS A 259 -11.67 8.14 7.29
N LYS A 260 -11.19 8.10 6.05
CA LYS A 260 -11.44 6.96 5.14
C LYS A 260 -10.29 5.96 5.25
N VAL A 261 -10.63 4.68 5.26
CA VAL A 261 -9.65 3.58 5.26
C VAL A 261 -9.91 2.67 4.07
N MET A 262 -8.96 2.64 3.14
CA MET A 262 -9.00 1.86 1.90
C MET A 262 -7.98 0.72 1.96
N LEU A 263 -8.07 -0.25 1.06
CA LEU A 263 -7.10 -1.34 0.91
C LEU A 263 -6.48 -1.31 -0.48
N SER A 264 -5.15 -1.37 -0.54
CA SER A 264 -4.42 -1.38 -1.80
C SER A 264 -4.13 -2.78 -2.31
N LEU A 265 -4.37 -2.97 -3.61
CA LEU A 265 -3.96 -4.11 -4.41
C LEU A 265 -2.63 -3.73 -5.05
N GLY A 266 -1.51 -4.23 -4.53
CA GLY A 266 -0.23 -3.71 -5.01
C GLY A 266 0.98 -3.97 -4.13
N GLY A 267 1.95 -3.09 -4.29
CA GLY A 267 3.30 -3.17 -3.75
C GLY A 267 4.31 -3.72 -4.75
N ALA A 268 5.56 -3.27 -4.64
CA ALA A 268 6.67 -3.57 -5.56
C ALA A 268 6.92 -5.06 -5.86
N PHE A 269 6.46 -5.99 -5.01
CA PHE A 269 6.63 -7.44 -5.19
C PHE A 269 5.32 -8.19 -5.44
N ALA A 270 4.20 -7.49 -5.62
CA ALA A 270 2.90 -8.09 -5.83
C ALA A 270 2.80 -8.79 -7.19
N LYS A 271 2.00 -9.86 -7.20
CA LYS A 271 1.69 -10.66 -8.38
C LYS A 271 0.19 -10.61 -8.62
N LEU A 272 -0.28 -9.46 -9.09
CA LEU A 272 -1.70 -9.22 -9.38
C LEU A 272 -2.14 -9.80 -10.73
N GLN A 273 -1.62 -10.97 -11.11
CA GLN A 273 -1.94 -11.57 -12.40
C GLN A 273 -3.43 -11.95 -12.46
N ILE A 274 -4.11 -11.49 -13.49
CA ILE A 274 -5.49 -11.86 -13.80
C ILE A 274 -5.47 -12.59 -15.15
N PRO A 275 -5.90 -13.86 -15.24
CA PRO A 275 -5.73 -14.64 -16.46
C PRO A 275 -6.82 -14.40 -17.51
N SER A 276 -8.00 -13.89 -17.11
CA SER A 276 -9.14 -13.65 -17.99
C SER A 276 -10.08 -12.59 -17.43
N GLU A 277 -10.97 -12.09 -18.28
CA GLU A 277 -12.02 -11.15 -17.90
C GLU A 277 -12.96 -11.75 -16.84
N ASP A 278 -13.40 -13.01 -17.00
CA ASP A 278 -14.21 -13.72 -16.00
C ASP A 278 -13.54 -13.78 -14.64
N LYS A 279 -12.21 -13.96 -14.61
CA LYS A 279 -11.44 -13.94 -13.38
C LYS A 279 -11.36 -12.54 -12.78
N ALA A 280 -11.26 -11.48 -13.59
CA ALA A 280 -11.35 -10.12 -13.07
C ALA A 280 -12.68 -9.86 -12.35
N VAL A 281 -13.79 -10.35 -12.90
CA VAL A 281 -15.12 -10.28 -12.29
C VAL A 281 -15.17 -11.08 -10.98
N GLU A 282 -14.67 -12.32 -10.99
CA GLU A 282 -14.58 -13.17 -9.81
C GLU A 282 -13.77 -12.52 -8.68
N ALA A 283 -12.62 -11.93 -9.01
CA ALA A 283 -11.79 -11.20 -8.05
C ALA A 283 -12.52 -9.98 -7.47
N ALA A 284 -13.26 -9.22 -8.29
CA ALA A 284 -14.05 -8.08 -7.82
C ALA A 284 -15.10 -8.50 -6.78
N HIS A 285 -15.84 -9.58 -7.05
CA HIS A 285 -16.80 -10.14 -6.10
C HIS A 285 -16.13 -10.65 -4.82
N THR A 286 -14.99 -11.32 -4.95
CA THR A 286 -14.23 -11.83 -3.81
C THR A 286 -13.74 -10.69 -2.92
N LEU A 287 -13.21 -9.60 -3.50
CA LEU A 287 -12.79 -8.41 -2.77
C LEU A 287 -13.98 -7.72 -2.09
N TRP A 288 -15.11 -7.62 -2.79
CA TRP A 288 -16.35 -7.06 -2.25
C TRP A 288 -16.84 -7.82 -1.01
N ASP A 289 -16.83 -9.15 -1.08
CA ASP A 289 -17.30 -10.05 -0.01
C ASP A 289 -16.35 -10.15 1.18
N LEU A 290 -15.05 -10.00 0.97
CA LEU A 290 -14.05 -10.12 2.04
C LEU A 290 -13.78 -8.79 2.76
N PHE A 291 -13.83 -7.66 2.05
CA PHE A 291 -13.31 -6.38 2.55
C PHE A 291 -14.32 -5.24 2.54
N LEU A 292 -15.33 -5.30 1.67
CA LEU A 292 -16.32 -4.23 1.49
C LEU A 292 -17.72 -4.70 1.93
N GLY A 293 -18.77 -4.21 1.27
CA GLY A 293 -20.18 -4.37 1.66
C GLY A 293 -20.81 -5.72 1.30
N GLY A 294 -20.04 -6.68 0.79
CA GLY A 294 -20.56 -8.01 0.49
C GLY A 294 -21.01 -8.72 1.77
N SER A 295 -22.18 -9.35 1.70
CA SER A 295 -22.87 -9.99 2.83
C SER A 295 -23.04 -11.50 2.66
N ASN A 296 -22.25 -12.10 1.77
CA ASN A 296 -22.30 -13.53 1.51
C ASN A 296 -21.94 -14.35 2.76
N SER A 297 -22.90 -15.12 3.27
CA SER A 297 -22.73 -15.89 4.52
C SER A 297 -21.48 -16.80 4.54
N PRO A 298 -21.04 -17.44 3.42
CA PRO A 298 -19.83 -18.25 3.43
C PRO A 298 -18.53 -17.47 3.58
N SER A 299 -18.48 -16.19 3.19
CA SER A 299 -17.26 -15.36 3.29
C SER A 299 -17.13 -14.70 4.66
N ALA A 300 -18.21 -14.55 5.41
CA ALA A 300 -18.22 -13.91 6.73
C ALA A 300 -17.11 -14.38 7.69
N PRO A 301 -16.86 -15.69 7.91
CA PRO A 301 -15.78 -16.14 8.79
C PRO A 301 -14.37 -15.98 8.16
N LEU A 302 -14.29 -15.68 6.87
CA LEU A 302 -13.04 -15.50 6.12
C LEU A 302 -12.57 -14.05 6.07
N ARG A 303 -13.42 -13.09 6.46
CA ARG A 303 -13.13 -11.65 6.38
C ARG A 303 -11.92 -11.27 7.24
N PRO A 304 -10.82 -10.76 6.65
CA PRO A 304 -9.60 -10.44 7.40
C PRO A 304 -9.78 -9.40 8.51
N TYR A 305 -10.71 -8.46 8.31
CA TYR A 305 -11.04 -7.41 9.29
C TYR A 305 -12.37 -7.67 10.01
N GLY A 306 -12.88 -8.91 9.98
CA GLY A 306 -14.13 -9.28 10.63
C GLY A 306 -15.31 -8.49 10.08
N SER A 307 -16.06 -7.83 10.96
CA SER A 307 -17.24 -7.02 10.60
C SER A 307 -16.91 -5.64 10.04
N VAL A 308 -15.64 -5.22 10.03
CA VAL A 308 -15.23 -3.94 9.46
C VAL A 308 -15.46 -3.96 7.95
N VAL A 309 -16.07 -2.89 7.44
CA VAL A 309 -16.28 -2.64 6.01
C VAL A 309 -15.41 -1.45 5.62
N LEU A 310 -14.42 -1.70 4.77
CA LEU A 310 -13.50 -0.66 4.30
C LEU A 310 -14.22 0.35 3.39
N ASP A 311 -13.62 1.53 3.25
CA ASP A 311 -14.17 2.65 2.48
C ASP A 311 -13.80 2.59 1.01
N GLY A 312 -12.96 1.65 0.56
CA GLY A 312 -12.56 1.59 -0.82
C GLY A 312 -11.40 0.66 -1.15
N ILE A 313 -11.05 0.64 -2.44
CA ILE A 313 -9.94 -0.14 -2.99
C ILE A 313 -9.01 0.81 -3.76
N ASP A 314 -7.72 0.66 -3.53
CA ASP A 314 -6.65 1.31 -4.28
C ASP A 314 -5.99 0.30 -5.23
N LEU A 315 -5.72 0.70 -6.47
CA LEU A 315 -5.01 -0.11 -7.45
C LEU A 315 -3.58 0.42 -7.62
N ASP A 316 -2.62 -0.27 -7.02
CA ASP A 316 -1.19 0.02 -7.08
C ASP A 316 -0.45 -1.12 -7.80
N ASN A 317 -0.91 -1.44 -9.02
CA ASN A 317 -0.22 -2.39 -9.88
C ASN A 317 1.04 -1.73 -10.44
N GLU A 318 2.20 -2.27 -10.10
CA GLU A 318 3.50 -1.81 -10.62
C GLU A 318 4.06 -2.71 -11.73
N THR A 319 3.33 -3.76 -12.14
CA THR A 319 3.79 -4.71 -13.16
C THR A 319 2.98 -4.58 -14.47
N PRO A 320 3.61 -4.16 -15.60
CA PRO A 320 2.89 -3.96 -16.87
C PRO A 320 2.14 -5.19 -17.39
N ALA A 321 2.69 -6.38 -17.16
CA ALA A 321 2.07 -7.63 -17.59
C ALA A 321 0.71 -7.91 -16.94
N ASN A 322 0.38 -7.27 -15.82
CA ASN A 322 -0.89 -7.44 -15.11
C ASN A 322 -1.97 -6.43 -15.55
N ALA A 323 -1.64 -5.43 -16.37
CA ALA A 323 -2.53 -4.30 -16.66
C ALA A 323 -3.84 -4.70 -17.37
N ALA A 324 -3.79 -5.73 -18.22
CA ALA A 324 -4.82 -6.02 -19.23
C ALA A 324 -6.26 -6.16 -18.70
N TYR A 325 -6.45 -6.72 -17.50
CA TYR A 325 -7.80 -6.97 -16.94
C TYR A 325 -8.11 -6.12 -15.70
N MET A 326 -7.23 -5.18 -15.33
CA MET A 326 -7.49 -4.24 -14.24
C MET A 326 -8.72 -3.36 -14.48
N PRO A 327 -9.02 -2.89 -15.71
CA PRO A 327 -10.25 -2.14 -15.98
C PRO A 327 -11.52 -2.92 -15.65
N THR A 328 -11.58 -4.22 -16.01
CA THR A 328 -12.73 -5.07 -15.69
C THR A 328 -12.87 -5.27 -14.18
N LEU A 329 -11.76 -5.49 -13.46
CA LEU A 329 -11.75 -5.59 -12.00
C LEU A 329 -12.34 -4.33 -11.35
N MET A 330 -11.82 -3.15 -11.72
CA MET A 330 -12.21 -1.88 -11.10
C MET A 330 -13.62 -1.44 -11.49
N SER A 331 -14.04 -1.64 -12.74
CA SER A 331 -15.42 -1.35 -13.17
C SER A 331 -16.46 -2.28 -12.55
N THR A 332 -16.11 -3.55 -12.33
CA THR A 332 -16.97 -4.49 -11.59
C THR A 332 -17.09 -4.08 -10.12
N LEU A 333 -15.98 -3.73 -9.46
CA LEU A 333 -16.00 -3.19 -8.09
C LEU A 333 -16.87 -1.93 -7.99
N ARG A 334 -16.72 -0.98 -8.93
CA ARG A 334 -17.56 0.22 -8.97
C ARG A 334 -19.05 -0.12 -9.08
N SER A 335 -19.39 -1.10 -9.90
CA SER A 335 -20.76 -1.57 -10.06
C SER A 335 -21.32 -2.19 -8.78
N LEU A 336 -20.50 -2.98 -8.06
CA LEU A 336 -20.86 -3.56 -6.76
C LEU A 336 -21.05 -2.50 -5.68
N MET A 337 -20.15 -1.53 -5.60
CA MET A 337 -20.27 -0.39 -4.67
C MET A 337 -21.57 0.39 -4.87
N ALA A 338 -22.04 0.54 -6.11
CA ALA A 338 -23.31 1.21 -6.41
C ALA A 338 -24.54 0.46 -5.89
N THR A 339 -24.41 -0.83 -5.55
CA THR A 339 -25.51 -1.63 -4.99
C THR A 339 -25.75 -1.42 -3.50
N ASP A 340 -24.80 -0.81 -2.80
CA ASP A 340 -24.93 -0.48 -1.38
C ASP A 340 -25.02 1.04 -1.18
N PRO A 341 -26.25 1.61 -1.09
CA PRO A 341 -26.44 3.03 -0.87
C PRO A 341 -26.18 3.47 0.59
N SER A 342 -25.90 2.53 1.51
CA SER A 342 -25.71 2.86 2.93
C SER A 342 -24.33 3.43 3.25
N LYS A 343 -23.37 3.28 2.34
CA LYS A 343 -21.99 3.72 2.51
C LYS A 343 -21.42 4.31 1.22
N ALA A 344 -20.69 5.40 1.35
CA ALA A 344 -19.89 5.94 0.25
C ALA A 344 -18.58 5.15 0.13
N TYR A 345 -18.34 4.59 -1.05
CA TYR A 345 -17.11 3.88 -1.39
C TYR A 345 -16.25 4.67 -2.38
N TYR A 346 -14.95 4.44 -2.32
CA TYR A 346 -13.95 5.11 -3.15
C TYR A 346 -13.08 4.10 -3.89
N LEU A 347 -12.69 4.45 -5.11
CA LEU A 347 -11.64 3.74 -5.85
C LEU A 347 -10.49 4.71 -6.14
N SER A 348 -9.27 4.26 -5.91
CA SER A 348 -8.07 4.99 -6.31
C SER A 348 -7.16 4.13 -7.19
N ALA A 349 -6.24 4.78 -7.90
CA ALA A 349 -5.17 4.12 -8.64
C ALA A 349 -3.87 4.90 -8.49
N ALA A 350 -2.73 4.21 -8.45
CA ALA A 350 -1.41 4.80 -8.21
C ALA A 350 -0.46 4.65 -9.41
N PRO A 351 -0.73 5.31 -10.56
CA PRO A 351 0.21 5.31 -11.67
C PRO A 351 1.52 6.01 -11.28
N GLN A 352 2.62 5.66 -11.93
CA GLN A 352 3.87 6.42 -11.87
C GLN A 352 3.77 7.69 -12.74
N CYS A 353 4.63 8.67 -12.51
CA CYS A 353 4.57 9.93 -13.26
C CYS A 353 4.87 9.88 -14.77
N PRO A 354 5.59 8.89 -15.35
CA PRO A 354 5.73 8.80 -16.80
C PRO A 354 4.39 8.54 -17.52
N GLN A 355 4.15 9.22 -18.63
CA GLN A 355 2.94 9.04 -19.45
C GLN A 355 3.27 8.42 -20.82
N PRO A 356 2.52 7.40 -21.28
CA PRO A 356 1.51 6.66 -20.53
C PRO A 356 2.14 5.76 -19.46
N ASP A 357 1.46 5.61 -18.31
CA ASP A 357 1.83 4.61 -17.33
C ASP A 357 1.65 3.21 -17.93
N GLN A 358 2.61 2.32 -17.67
CA GLN A 358 2.65 0.98 -18.30
C GLN A 358 1.88 -0.08 -17.50
N SER A 359 1.60 0.17 -16.23
CA SER A 359 1.02 -0.78 -15.29
C SER A 359 -0.43 -0.45 -14.93
N ILE A 360 -0.82 0.81 -15.04
CA ILE A 360 -2.15 1.34 -14.83
C ILE A 360 -2.67 1.86 -16.18
N PRO A 361 -3.67 1.19 -16.79
CA PRO A 361 -4.30 1.65 -18.04
C PRO A 361 -5.25 2.82 -17.78
N VAL A 362 -4.68 3.99 -17.48
CA VAL A 362 -5.41 5.20 -17.06
C VAL A 362 -6.61 5.53 -17.95
N PRO A 363 -6.50 5.56 -19.31
CA PRO A 363 -7.63 5.92 -20.17
C PRO A 363 -8.88 5.05 -19.98
N GLU A 364 -8.69 3.78 -19.63
CA GLU A 364 -9.78 2.80 -19.44
C GLU A 364 -10.38 2.86 -18.02
N LEU A 365 -9.71 3.56 -17.10
CA LEU A 365 -10.06 3.68 -15.69
C LEU A 365 -10.66 5.06 -15.33
N LEU A 366 -10.54 6.05 -16.23
CA LEU A 366 -10.95 7.43 -16.01
C LEU A 366 -12.39 7.56 -15.47
N ASN A 367 -13.33 6.76 -15.98
CA ASN A 367 -14.74 6.87 -15.59
C ASN A 367 -15.09 6.19 -14.26
N VAL A 368 -14.19 5.40 -13.68
CA VAL A 368 -14.48 4.62 -12.46
C VAL A 368 -13.55 4.91 -11.30
N ILE A 369 -12.40 5.54 -11.49
CA ILE A 369 -11.45 5.89 -10.42
C ILE A 369 -11.73 7.31 -9.89
N ASP A 370 -11.92 7.45 -8.58
CA ASP A 370 -12.12 8.74 -7.93
C ASP A 370 -10.79 9.50 -7.78
N PHE A 371 -9.75 8.84 -7.27
CA PHE A 371 -8.47 9.46 -6.93
C PHE A 371 -7.31 8.82 -7.70
N PHE A 372 -6.51 9.64 -8.38
CA PHE A 372 -5.27 9.22 -9.04
C PHE A 372 -4.07 9.69 -8.22
N ASN A 373 -3.46 8.72 -7.53
CA ASN A 373 -2.30 8.84 -6.66
C ASN A 373 -0.99 8.83 -7.49
N VAL A 374 -0.76 9.85 -8.32
CA VAL A 374 0.36 9.83 -9.29
C VAL A 374 1.70 9.90 -8.55
N GLN A 375 2.53 8.87 -8.68
CA GLN A 375 3.81 8.74 -7.98
C GLN A 375 4.88 9.64 -8.64
N PHE A 376 5.12 10.84 -8.07
CA PHE A 376 6.16 11.77 -8.53
C PHE A 376 7.51 11.50 -7.85
N TYR A 377 7.92 10.23 -7.83
CA TYR A 377 9.19 9.76 -7.30
C TYR A 377 9.66 8.53 -8.10
N ASN A 378 10.91 8.12 -7.90
CA ASN A 378 11.56 7.01 -8.61
C ASN A 378 11.64 7.15 -10.16
N ASN A 379 11.37 8.34 -10.66
CA ASN A 379 11.30 8.64 -12.09
C ASN A 379 11.96 10.00 -12.36
N PRO A 380 13.27 10.05 -12.66
CA PRO A 380 14.04 11.29 -12.77
C PRO A 380 13.51 12.32 -13.76
N SER A 381 12.74 11.88 -14.77
CA SER A 381 12.13 12.75 -15.77
C SER A 381 10.95 13.58 -15.26
N CYS A 382 10.34 13.20 -14.14
CA CYS A 382 9.11 13.85 -13.64
C CYS A 382 8.95 13.86 -12.12
N GLN A 383 9.91 13.35 -11.35
CA GLN A 383 9.85 13.37 -9.87
C GLN A 383 9.90 14.78 -9.27
N LEU A 384 9.45 14.96 -8.03
CA LEU A 384 9.27 16.26 -7.36
C LEU A 384 10.44 17.25 -7.52
N ASN A 385 11.69 16.78 -7.40
CA ASN A 385 12.89 17.62 -7.52
C ASN A 385 13.40 17.83 -8.96
N ALA A 386 12.61 17.46 -9.98
CA ALA A 386 12.92 17.66 -11.39
C ALA A 386 12.61 19.09 -11.90
N GLY A 387 12.21 20.01 -11.03
CA GLY A 387 11.94 21.41 -11.37
C GLY A 387 10.81 21.55 -12.38
N GLN A 388 11.06 22.24 -13.49
CA GLN A 388 10.04 22.47 -14.52
C GLN A 388 9.47 21.17 -15.11
N ALA A 389 10.28 20.11 -15.23
CA ALA A 389 9.81 18.84 -15.77
C ALA A 389 8.74 18.17 -14.89
N PHE A 390 8.82 18.37 -13.56
CA PHE A 390 7.77 17.94 -12.63
C PHE A 390 6.48 18.75 -12.85
N LEU A 391 6.57 20.09 -12.94
CA LEU A 391 5.40 20.95 -13.16
C LEU A 391 4.71 20.64 -14.49
N ASP A 392 5.49 20.43 -15.55
CA ASP A 392 4.98 20.05 -16.88
C ASP A 392 4.28 18.68 -16.82
N SER A 393 4.87 17.71 -16.12
CA SER A 393 4.27 16.38 -15.93
C SER A 393 2.95 16.46 -15.14
N LEU A 394 2.93 17.22 -14.04
CA LEU A 394 1.73 17.41 -13.21
C LEU A 394 0.59 18.05 -14.01
N HIS A 395 0.90 19.09 -14.81
CA HIS A 395 -0.07 19.72 -15.70
C HIS A 395 -0.58 18.74 -16.77
N SER A 396 0.32 17.95 -17.38
CA SER A 396 -0.07 16.91 -18.35
C SER A 396 -1.01 15.87 -17.73
N TRP A 397 -0.72 15.42 -16.50
CA TRP A 397 -1.60 14.50 -15.76
C TRP A 397 -2.98 15.11 -15.50
N SER A 398 -3.02 16.36 -15.05
CA SER A 398 -4.30 17.08 -14.85
C SER A 398 -5.13 17.09 -16.13
N GLN A 399 -4.53 17.43 -17.28
CA GLN A 399 -5.21 17.42 -18.58
C GLN A 399 -5.69 16.02 -19.00
N ALA A 400 -4.85 15.00 -18.84
CA ALA A 400 -5.18 13.62 -19.20
C ALA A 400 -6.40 13.11 -18.41
N LEU A 401 -6.45 13.39 -17.11
CA LEU A 401 -7.56 12.97 -16.24
C LEU A 401 -8.87 13.71 -16.53
N MET A 402 -8.81 14.89 -17.14
CA MET A 402 -10.00 15.66 -17.54
C MET A 402 -10.53 15.27 -18.93
N MET A 403 -9.88 14.37 -19.68
CA MET A 403 -10.28 14.03 -21.04
C MET A 403 -11.66 13.38 -21.16
N ILE A 404 -12.26 12.90 -20.06
CA ILE A 404 -13.68 12.47 -20.02
C ILE A 404 -14.60 13.60 -20.53
N GLN A 405 -14.23 14.86 -20.32
CA GLN A 405 -15.05 16.02 -20.67
C GLN A 405 -15.01 16.42 -22.16
N GLN A 406 -14.07 15.92 -22.97
CA GLN A 406 -13.90 16.39 -24.35
C GLN A 406 -14.55 15.50 -25.43
N GLN A 407 -14.99 14.29 -25.08
CA GLN A 407 -15.65 13.40 -26.05
C GLN A 407 -17.11 13.76 -26.34
N ASP A 408 -17.74 14.57 -25.48
CA ASP A 408 -19.13 15.05 -25.65
C ASP A 408 -19.25 16.19 -26.68
N ASP A 409 -18.25 17.06 -26.80
CA ASP A 409 -18.31 18.22 -27.71
C ASP A 409 -18.01 17.85 -29.18
N ALA A 410 -17.18 16.83 -29.40
CA ALA A 410 -16.81 16.39 -30.75
C ALA A 410 -17.91 15.59 -31.46
N THR A 411 -18.86 15.00 -30.72
CA THR A 411 -20.01 14.28 -31.30
C THR A 411 -21.24 15.16 -31.55
N SER A 412 -21.25 16.40 -31.04
CA SER A 412 -22.34 17.38 -31.23
C SER A 412 -22.23 18.20 -32.54
N THR A 413 -21.07 18.26 -33.20
CA THR A 413 -20.83 19.19 -34.32
C THR A 413 -20.65 18.60 -35.72
N SER A 414 -20.86 17.29 -35.94
CA SER A 414 -20.62 16.67 -37.28
C SER A 414 -21.85 16.26 -38.10
N THR A 415 -23.06 16.79 -37.83
CA THR A 415 -24.28 16.41 -38.60
C THR A 415 -24.98 17.51 -39.38
N THR A 416 -24.31 18.58 -39.82
CA THR A 416 -24.96 19.53 -40.75
C THR A 416 -24.05 20.15 -41.81
N THR A 417 -23.34 19.36 -42.63
CA THR A 417 -23.06 19.77 -44.02
C THR A 417 -22.48 18.63 -44.84
N LYS A 418 -23.30 18.07 -45.74
CA LYS A 418 -22.96 17.54 -47.09
C LYS A 418 -23.96 16.46 -47.48
N GLN A 419 -25.01 16.88 -48.20
CA GLN A 419 -25.49 16.20 -49.41
C GLN A 419 -26.69 16.97 -50.00
N LYS A 420 -26.39 18.10 -50.65
CA LYS A 420 -27.19 18.60 -51.77
C LYS A 420 -26.33 18.41 -53.02
N GLN A 421 -26.62 17.36 -53.79
CA GLN A 421 -26.50 17.23 -55.25
C GLN A 421 -26.24 15.76 -55.62
N LYS A 422 -27.31 15.03 -55.99
CA LYS A 422 -27.38 14.46 -57.33
C LYS A 422 -28.80 14.08 -57.70
N GLN A 423 -29.16 14.53 -58.89
CA GLN A 423 -30.45 14.43 -59.54
C GLN A 423 -30.63 13.04 -60.19
N LYS A 424 -31.86 12.53 -60.09
CA LYS A 424 -32.73 12.08 -61.22
C LYS A 424 -32.70 10.59 -61.63
N ARG A 425 -33.95 10.12 -61.87
CA ARG A 425 -34.48 8.85 -62.43
C ARG A 425 -34.69 7.76 -61.37
N GLN A 426 -35.82 7.05 -61.29
CA GLN A 426 -37.02 6.92 -62.11
C GLN A 426 -38.10 6.19 -61.25
N ARG A 427 -39.38 6.52 -61.47
CA ARG A 427 -40.59 5.64 -61.48
C ARG A 427 -40.53 4.32 -60.65
N SER A 428 -41.48 3.93 -59.80
CA SER A 428 -42.93 3.95 -59.92
C SER A 428 -43.54 3.18 -58.73
N SER A 429 -44.71 3.64 -58.27
CA SER A 429 -45.88 2.83 -57.84
C SER A 429 -45.87 2.02 -56.53
N SER A 430 -47.00 2.24 -55.83
CA SER A 430 -47.83 1.30 -55.03
C SER A 430 -47.36 0.89 -53.64
N ARG A 431 -48.21 0.70 -52.62
CA ARG A 431 -49.66 0.93 -52.40
C ARG A 431 -49.94 0.46 -50.95
N ILE A 432 -50.44 1.36 -50.09
CA ILE A 432 -51.58 1.18 -49.16
C ILE A 432 -51.48 0.20 -47.94
N LYS A 433 -52.07 0.70 -46.83
CA LYS A 433 -52.72 0.06 -45.63
C LYS A 433 -51.81 -0.37 -44.47
N THR A 434 -51.79 0.30 -43.30
CA THR A 434 -52.80 0.56 -42.22
C THR A 434 -52.94 -0.54 -41.16
N ASN A 435 -53.09 -0.06 -39.92
CA ASN A 435 -53.66 -0.61 -38.67
C ASN A 435 -52.61 -0.98 -37.60
N THR A 436 -52.46 -0.25 -36.49
CA THR A 436 -53.36 0.15 -35.35
C THR A 436 -53.47 -0.90 -34.23
N ASN A 437 -53.21 -0.40 -33.00
CA ASN A 437 -53.72 -0.82 -31.67
C ASN A 437 -52.92 -1.91 -30.92
N THR A 438 -52.12 -1.56 -29.90
CA THR A 438 -52.42 -1.28 -28.46
C THR A 438 -52.81 -2.51 -27.62
N HIS A 439 -51.93 -2.97 -26.72
CA HIS A 439 -52.12 -2.90 -25.26
C HIS A 439 -50.93 -3.50 -24.47
N GLU A 440 -50.47 -2.69 -23.51
CA GLU A 440 -49.90 -2.97 -22.17
C GLU A 440 -49.24 -4.31 -21.80
N GLY A 441 -48.05 -4.17 -21.24
CA GLY A 441 -47.35 -5.17 -20.43
C GLY A 441 -46.08 -4.56 -19.83
N ILE A 442 -46.23 -3.86 -18.71
CA ILE A 442 -45.15 -3.25 -17.93
C ILE A 442 -44.32 -4.36 -17.26
N ILE A 443 -43.06 -4.53 -17.68
CA ILE A 443 -41.96 -5.01 -16.85
C ILE A 443 -40.72 -4.20 -17.26
N SER A 444 -40.39 -3.18 -16.47
CA SER A 444 -39.17 -2.40 -16.64
C SER A 444 -37.99 -3.13 -16.00
N SER A 445 -37.34 -4.01 -16.76
CA SER A 445 -35.95 -4.38 -16.55
C SER A 445 -35.11 -3.66 -17.61
N ARG A 446 -34.40 -2.61 -17.20
CA ARG A 446 -33.30 -2.05 -17.98
C ARG A 446 -32.11 -1.78 -17.07
N SER A 447 -31.36 -2.85 -16.83
CA SER A 447 -29.91 -2.78 -16.77
C SER A 447 -29.41 -2.35 -18.15
N ASN A 448 -29.21 -1.04 -18.34
CA ASN A 448 -28.47 -0.51 -19.48
C ASN A 448 -27.08 -0.14 -18.99
N ILE A 449 -26.18 -1.13 -18.93
CA ILE A 449 -24.75 -0.86 -19.02
C ILE A 449 -24.43 -0.88 -20.52
N GLY A 450 -24.28 0.31 -21.09
CA GLY A 450 -23.71 0.53 -22.42
C GLY A 450 -22.66 1.65 -22.30
N PRO A 451 -21.51 1.55 -22.97
CA PRO A 451 -20.41 2.48 -22.77
C PRO A 451 -20.67 3.79 -23.53
N GLY A 452 -20.72 4.89 -22.79
CA GLY A 452 -20.67 6.28 -23.27
C GLY A 452 -19.92 7.14 -22.24
N PRO A 453 -19.28 8.25 -22.65
CA PRO A 453 -18.20 8.89 -21.89
C PRO A 453 -18.79 9.77 -20.79
N GLY A 454 -18.81 9.27 -19.56
CA GLY A 454 -19.22 10.02 -18.39
C GLY A 454 -18.66 9.37 -17.14
N PHE A 455 -18.29 10.19 -16.15
CA PHE A 455 -17.81 9.69 -14.87
C PHE A 455 -18.94 8.95 -14.13
N VAL A 456 -18.68 7.73 -13.65
CA VAL A 456 -19.65 6.88 -12.95
C VAL A 456 -19.81 7.38 -11.52
N ASN A 457 -20.79 8.25 -11.32
CA ASN A 457 -21.13 8.78 -10.01
C ASN A 457 -22.02 7.78 -9.22
N ILE A 458 -21.53 7.31 -8.07
CA ILE A 458 -22.26 6.44 -7.15
C ILE A 458 -22.77 7.18 -5.89
N ASN A 459 -22.92 8.50 -5.99
CA ASN A 459 -23.28 9.42 -4.90
C ASN A 459 -22.28 9.44 -3.73
N ASN A 460 -20.99 9.17 -4.00
CA ASN A 460 -19.91 9.25 -3.02
C ASN A 460 -19.33 10.68 -2.85
N GLY A 461 -19.94 11.67 -3.51
CA GLY A 461 -19.51 13.07 -3.50
C GLY A 461 -18.46 13.43 -4.54
N ILE A 462 -17.96 12.47 -5.33
CA ILE A 462 -16.98 12.72 -6.40
C ILE A 462 -17.72 13.03 -7.72
N MET A 463 -17.22 14.02 -8.45
CA MET A 463 -17.81 14.50 -9.72
C MET A 463 -16.95 14.21 -10.94
N GLY A 464 -15.72 13.76 -10.72
CA GLY A 464 -14.74 13.43 -11.74
C GLY A 464 -13.40 13.06 -11.11
N PRO A 465 -12.45 12.56 -11.90
CA PRO A 465 -11.12 12.17 -11.43
C PRO A 465 -10.41 13.29 -10.67
N ARG A 466 -9.84 12.94 -9.52
CA ARG A 466 -9.11 13.83 -8.61
C ARG A 466 -7.63 13.48 -8.65
N LEU A 467 -6.76 14.47 -8.90
CA LEU A 467 -5.32 14.31 -9.00
C LEU A 467 -4.65 14.56 -7.64
N LEU A 468 -3.89 13.59 -7.15
CA LEU A 468 -3.09 13.70 -5.93
C LEU A 468 -1.59 13.62 -6.24
N LEU A 469 -0.79 14.46 -5.57
CA LEU A 469 0.67 14.44 -5.69
C LEU A 469 1.29 13.33 -4.85
N GLY A 470 1.72 12.24 -5.48
CA GLY A 470 2.48 11.17 -4.83
C GLY A 470 3.87 11.63 -4.41
N THR A 471 4.12 11.56 -3.11
CA THR A 471 5.27 12.18 -2.44
C THR A 471 5.95 11.13 -1.53
N PRO A 472 7.28 10.91 -1.66
CA PRO A 472 8.02 10.10 -0.71
C PRO A 472 8.21 10.90 0.60
N ALA A 473 7.74 10.36 1.72
CA ALA A 473 7.83 11.03 3.02
C ALA A 473 9.21 10.87 3.70
N PHE A 474 10.10 10.07 3.13
CA PHE A 474 11.40 9.76 3.71
C PHE A 474 12.51 9.51 2.67
N PRO A 475 13.79 9.78 2.99
CA PRO A 475 14.88 9.70 2.02
C PRO A 475 15.11 8.30 1.44
N ALA A 476 14.82 7.24 2.20
CA ALA A 476 15.07 5.86 1.79
C ALA A 476 13.97 5.27 0.88
N ALA A 477 12.91 6.03 0.57
CA ALA A 477 11.83 5.61 -0.33
C ALA A 477 12.28 5.48 -1.81
N GLY A 478 13.50 5.95 -2.11
CA GLY A 478 14.11 5.89 -3.44
C GLY A 478 14.62 7.27 -3.87
N SER A 479 14.28 7.71 -5.08
CA SER A 479 14.68 9.02 -5.60
C SER A 479 13.49 9.98 -5.71
N GLY A 480 13.75 11.28 -5.65
CA GLY A 480 12.72 12.32 -5.68
C GLY A 480 12.31 12.83 -4.29
N TYR A 481 12.93 12.35 -3.21
CA TYR A 481 12.79 12.95 -1.88
C TYR A 481 13.26 14.41 -1.89
N VAL A 482 12.50 15.24 -1.16
CA VAL A 482 12.76 16.64 -0.87
C VAL A 482 12.47 16.86 0.61
N SER A 483 13.09 17.85 1.24
CA SER A 483 12.75 18.27 2.61
C SER A 483 11.37 18.93 2.68
N VAL A 484 10.79 19.07 3.88
CA VAL A 484 9.49 19.75 4.08
C VAL A 484 9.53 21.21 3.59
N SER A 485 10.65 21.92 3.77
CA SER A 485 10.80 23.30 3.30
C SER A 485 10.86 23.39 1.76
N GLU A 486 11.58 22.48 1.12
CA GLU A 486 11.59 22.37 -0.34
C GLU A 486 10.21 21.96 -0.88
N TYR A 487 9.52 21.06 -0.20
CA TYR A 487 8.16 20.64 -0.54
C TYR A 487 7.18 21.81 -0.48
N LYS A 488 7.27 22.67 0.54
CA LYS A 488 6.49 23.91 0.62
C LYS A 488 6.71 24.80 -0.59
N ALA A 489 7.97 25.05 -0.97
CA ALA A 489 8.30 25.85 -2.15
C ALA A 489 7.80 25.22 -3.47
N ILE A 490 7.77 23.89 -3.55
CA ILE A 490 7.19 23.17 -4.69
C ILE A 490 5.67 23.36 -4.70
N LEU A 491 4.98 23.20 -3.58
CA LEU A 491 3.53 23.36 -3.50
C LEU A 491 3.07 24.79 -3.80
N GLU A 492 3.87 25.81 -3.45
CA GLU A 492 3.61 27.20 -3.85
C GLU A 492 3.63 27.37 -5.37
N GLN A 493 4.56 26.70 -6.07
CA GLN A 493 4.58 26.68 -7.54
C GLN A 493 3.39 25.90 -8.10
N VAL A 494 3.07 24.73 -7.52
CA VAL A 494 1.92 23.91 -7.93
C VAL A 494 0.60 24.68 -7.81
N LYS A 495 0.42 25.45 -6.73
CA LYS A 495 -0.77 26.29 -6.53
C LYS A 495 -0.97 27.29 -7.67
N THR A 496 0.11 27.81 -8.23
CA THR A 496 0.05 28.79 -9.34
C THR A 496 -0.44 28.19 -10.66
N LEU A 497 -0.37 26.86 -10.82
CA LEU A 497 -0.88 26.16 -12.00
C LEU A 497 -2.42 26.15 -12.05
N ALA A 498 -3.10 26.40 -10.93
CA ALA A 498 -4.56 26.47 -10.83
C ALA A 498 -5.28 25.27 -11.46
N LEU A 499 -4.73 24.07 -11.26
CA LEU A 499 -5.25 22.83 -11.84
C LEU A 499 -6.63 22.50 -11.20
N PRO A 500 -7.72 22.40 -11.99
CA PRO A 500 -9.07 22.34 -11.47
C PRO A 500 -9.44 21.01 -10.80
N ASN A 501 -8.67 19.96 -11.06
CA ASN A 501 -8.84 18.62 -10.48
C ASN A 501 -7.76 18.27 -9.46
N LEU A 502 -6.90 19.22 -9.08
CA LEU A 502 -5.94 19.01 -8.01
C LEU A 502 -6.66 18.82 -6.68
N ALA A 503 -6.32 17.75 -5.97
CA ALA A 503 -7.04 17.34 -4.78
C ALA A 503 -6.17 17.28 -3.52
N GLY A 504 -4.86 17.49 -3.63
CA GLY A 504 -3.93 17.42 -2.50
C GLY A 504 -2.77 16.46 -2.78
N ALA A 505 -2.32 15.72 -1.76
CA ALA A 505 -1.15 14.86 -1.84
C ALA A 505 -1.40 13.45 -1.28
N VAL A 506 -0.55 12.51 -1.70
CA VAL A 506 -0.46 11.17 -1.14
C VAL A 506 0.97 10.86 -0.72
N PHE A 507 1.15 10.27 0.45
CA PHE A 507 2.48 10.05 1.03
C PHE A 507 2.83 8.56 1.12
N TRP A 508 4.02 8.22 0.64
CA TRP A 508 4.69 6.95 0.87
C TRP A 508 5.78 7.14 1.95
N ASP A 509 5.57 6.75 3.21
CA ASP A 509 4.30 6.30 3.79
C ASP A 509 3.92 7.13 5.04
N GLY A 510 2.73 6.87 5.59
CA GLY A 510 2.16 7.61 6.70
C GLY A 510 2.94 7.51 8.01
N ALA A 511 3.71 6.44 8.22
CA ALA A 511 4.50 6.32 9.45
C ALA A 511 5.66 7.32 9.46
N TYR A 512 6.28 7.55 8.30
CA TYR A 512 7.29 8.58 8.13
C TYR A 512 6.71 9.98 8.04
N GLU A 513 5.53 10.15 7.44
CA GLU A 513 4.85 11.45 7.34
C GLU A 513 4.64 12.10 8.72
N ILE A 514 4.12 11.37 9.72
CA ILE A 514 3.96 11.92 11.09
C ILE A 514 5.29 12.31 11.72
N ARG A 515 6.37 11.63 11.31
CA ARG A 515 7.73 11.90 11.81
C ARG A 515 8.47 12.94 10.98
N SER A 516 7.83 13.52 9.96
CA SER A 516 8.47 14.47 9.06
C SER A 516 8.52 15.90 9.61
N GLY A 517 7.95 16.14 10.80
CA GLY A 517 7.86 17.46 11.41
C GLY A 517 9.20 18.22 11.39
N ALA A 518 9.18 19.42 10.80
CA ALA A 518 10.35 20.28 10.72
C ALA A 518 9.96 21.75 10.89
N VAL A 519 10.84 22.54 11.52
CA VAL A 519 10.67 24.00 11.59
C VAL A 519 11.08 24.60 10.25
N ILE A 520 10.09 25.10 9.51
CA ILE A 520 10.28 25.60 8.13
C ILE A 520 9.95 27.09 7.96
N ASP A 521 9.52 27.77 9.02
CA ASP A 521 9.20 29.19 9.00
C ASP A 521 9.66 29.91 10.28
N GLU A 522 9.58 31.24 10.26
CA GLU A 522 9.99 32.10 11.38
C GLU A 522 9.12 31.94 12.63
N THR A 523 7.99 31.22 12.55
CA THR A 523 7.12 30.99 13.70
C THR A 523 7.73 29.99 14.70
N GLY A 524 8.69 29.19 14.25
CA GLY A 524 9.31 28.14 15.08
C GLY A 524 8.43 26.90 15.26
N THR A 525 7.28 26.83 14.60
CA THR A 525 6.35 25.69 14.69
C THR A 525 6.81 24.58 13.75
N GLU A 526 6.88 23.35 14.24
CA GLU A 526 7.12 22.18 13.39
C GLU A 526 5.90 21.92 12.50
N LYS A 527 6.15 21.65 11.21
CA LYS A 527 5.13 21.30 10.23
C LYS A 527 5.51 20.00 9.55
N THR A 528 4.54 19.10 9.37
CA THR A 528 4.70 17.90 8.53
C THR A 528 4.44 18.24 7.06
N TYR A 529 4.62 17.27 6.16
CA TYR A 529 4.17 17.43 4.78
C TYR A 529 2.66 17.67 4.67
N ALA A 530 1.86 16.97 5.46
CA ALA A 530 0.42 17.11 5.46
C ALA A 530 -0.04 18.51 5.95
N ASP A 531 0.65 19.08 6.95
CA ASP A 531 0.43 20.46 7.38
C ASP A 531 0.68 21.46 6.26
N VAL A 532 1.77 21.27 5.50
CA VAL A 532 2.10 22.13 4.35
C VAL A 532 1.04 22.02 3.25
N VAL A 533 0.51 20.83 2.98
CA VAL A 533 -0.62 20.67 2.04
C VAL A 533 -1.83 21.46 2.50
N ARG A 534 -2.19 21.37 3.79
CA ARG A 534 -3.32 22.14 4.35
C ARG A 534 -3.09 23.64 4.23
N GLU A 535 -1.89 24.12 4.53
CA GLU A 535 -1.53 25.54 4.47
C GLU A 535 -1.57 26.10 3.04
N ILE A 536 -1.01 25.35 2.08
CA ILE A 536 -0.79 25.86 0.74
C ILE A 536 -1.97 25.59 -0.18
N LEU A 537 -2.56 24.40 -0.15
CA LEU A 537 -3.65 24.02 -1.06
C LEU A 537 -5.04 24.22 -0.46
N GLY A 538 -5.15 24.46 0.84
CA GLY A 538 -6.40 24.61 1.58
C GLY A 538 -7.08 25.97 1.52
#